data_AF-A0A955LWX0-F1
#
_entry.id   AF-A0A955LWX0-F1
#
_cell.length_a   1.000
_cell.length_b   1.000
_cell.length_c   1.000
_cell.angle_alpha   90.00
_cell.angle_beta   90.00
_cell.angle_gamma   90.00
#
_symmetry.space_group_name_H-M   'P 1'
#
loop_
_entity.id
_entity.type
_entity.pdbx_description
1 polymer ?
#
loop_
_entity_poly.entity_id
_entity_poly.type
_entity_poly.pdbx_seq_one_letter_code
_entity_poly.pdbx_strand_id
1 'polypeptide(L)'
;MSISSITYSIIDFLIRSRLTRSAQVLFFIVIPILFGSLTPQLALRVIVLFLISYHINFYNDYCDRFEDSIDAKKRARNLFCSPEDSKQFAIAVVFLNALWIIGLGLTLLFDQSFFLYACAGYLFGVVYSHPKIRVRNRTYWDMIWHGMWPVVGGTPVILSATAIPLSIRLASVGLTFLASVLAQMHQQLHDY
;
A
#
# COMPACT_ATOMS: atom_id res chain seq x y z
N MET A 1 -19.68 15.17 18.60
CA MET A 1 -18.39 14.98 17.90
C MET A 1 -18.47 15.67 16.54
N SER A 2 -17.69 16.72 16.28
CA SER A 2 -17.76 17.50 15.03
C SER A 2 -17.09 16.75 13.87
N ILE A 3 -17.54 17.00 12.63
CA ILE A 3 -16.92 16.45 11.41
C ILE A 3 -15.41 16.75 11.38
N SER A 4 -15.00 17.94 11.85
CA SER A 4 -13.59 18.34 11.95
C SER A 4 -12.75 17.40 12.83
N SER A 5 -13.28 16.89 13.94
CA SER A 5 -12.54 15.99 14.84
C SER A 5 -12.29 14.60 14.23
N ILE A 6 -13.20 14.13 13.38
CA ILE A 6 -13.08 12.84 12.68
C ILE A 6 -12.05 12.96 11.56
N THR A 7 -12.12 14.03 10.77
CA THR A 7 -11.15 14.28 9.68
C THR A 7 -9.74 14.45 10.22
N TYR A 8 -9.58 15.14 11.35
CA TYR A 8 -8.28 15.32 12.01
C TYR A 8 -7.70 13.99 12.53
N SER A 9 -8.54 13.14 13.13
CA SER A 9 -8.15 11.81 13.60
C SER A 9 -7.70 10.90 12.46
N ILE A 10 -8.42 10.91 11.32
CA ILE A 10 -8.00 10.17 10.13
C ILE A 10 -6.68 10.71 9.58
N ILE A 11 -6.52 12.03 9.45
CA ILE A 11 -5.29 12.63 8.91
C ILE A 11 -4.08 12.36 9.81
N ASP A 12 -4.18 12.55 11.12
CA ASP A 12 -3.08 12.28 12.07
C ASP A 12 -2.72 10.78 12.09
N PHE A 13 -3.71 9.89 11.98
CA PHE A 13 -3.52 8.46 11.81
C PHE A 13 -2.76 8.09 10.52
N LEU A 14 -3.15 8.68 9.39
CA LEU A 14 -2.51 8.44 8.09
C LEU A 14 -1.06 8.92 8.08
N ILE A 15 -0.75 10.01 8.80
CA ILE A 15 0.59 10.58 8.91
C ILE A 15 1.49 9.71 9.81
N ARG A 16 1.01 9.28 10.99
CA ARG A 16 1.85 8.58 11.98
C ARG A 16 2.16 7.12 11.66
N SER A 17 1.28 6.41 10.95
CA SER A 17 1.38 4.94 10.84
C SER A 17 2.12 4.44 9.59
N ARG A 18 2.38 5.27 8.57
CA ARG A 18 2.67 4.75 7.21
C ARG A 18 3.76 5.44 6.39
N LEU A 19 4.48 6.44 6.95
CA LEU A 19 5.53 7.19 6.25
C LEU A 19 6.63 6.31 5.60
N THR A 20 7.01 5.19 6.21
CA THR A 20 8.02 4.27 5.67
C THR A 20 7.53 3.47 4.45
N ARG A 21 6.25 3.11 4.37
CA ARG A 21 5.66 2.45 3.18
C ARG A 21 5.33 3.46 2.08
N SER A 22 5.00 4.71 2.46
CA SER A 22 4.88 5.85 1.54
C SER A 22 6.21 6.21 0.86
N ALA A 23 7.36 5.90 1.49
CA ALA A 23 8.67 6.18 0.91
C ALA A 23 8.94 5.43 -0.41
N GLN A 24 8.39 4.22 -0.57
CA GLN A 24 8.48 3.49 -1.84
C GLN A 24 7.68 4.20 -2.94
N VAL A 25 6.52 4.77 -2.59
CA VAL A 25 5.70 5.56 -3.53
C VAL A 25 6.42 6.85 -3.92
N LEU A 26 7.10 7.50 -2.97
CA LEU A 26 7.93 8.68 -3.24
C LEU A 26 9.04 8.36 -4.25
N PHE A 27 9.61 7.15 -4.22
CA PHE A 27 10.62 6.71 -5.19
C PHE A 27 10.10 6.74 -6.64
N PHE A 28 8.83 6.38 -6.84
CA PHE A 28 8.17 6.44 -8.16
C PHE A 28 7.82 7.86 -8.62
N ILE A 29 7.96 8.87 -7.76
CA ILE A 29 7.80 10.30 -8.12
C ILE A 29 9.17 10.96 -8.31
N VAL A 30 10.10 10.72 -7.38
CA VAL A 30 11.41 11.36 -7.34
C VAL A 30 12.22 11.04 -8.59
N ILE A 31 12.28 9.77 -9.01
CA ILE A 31 13.07 9.41 -10.20
C ILE A 31 12.51 10.10 -11.44
N PRO A 32 11.19 10.06 -11.75
CA PRO A 32 10.67 10.83 -12.88
C PRO A 32 10.94 12.33 -12.82
N ILE A 33 10.88 12.95 -11.64
CA ILE A 33 11.21 14.37 -11.46
C ILE A 33 12.69 14.64 -11.79
N LEU A 34 13.61 13.84 -11.26
CA LEU A 34 15.05 14.00 -11.49
C LEU A 34 15.43 13.91 -12.98
N PHE A 35 14.66 13.14 -13.75
CA PHE A 35 14.85 12.98 -15.19
C PHE A 35 13.95 13.90 -16.04
N GLY A 36 13.22 14.84 -15.43
CA GLY A 36 12.32 15.76 -16.15
C GLY A 36 11.20 15.05 -16.92
N SER A 37 10.78 13.87 -16.44
CA SER A 37 9.89 12.94 -17.13
C SER A 37 8.52 12.76 -16.47
N LEU A 38 8.22 13.54 -15.43
CA LEU A 38 6.94 13.48 -14.74
C LEU A 38 5.84 14.10 -15.61
N THR A 39 5.11 13.25 -16.34
CA THR A 39 3.90 13.65 -17.07
C THR A 39 2.67 13.58 -16.17
N PRO A 40 1.58 14.31 -16.48
CA PRO A 40 0.31 14.19 -15.75
C PRO A 40 -0.21 12.74 -15.69
N GLN A 41 -0.04 11.98 -16.78
CA GLN A 41 -0.43 10.57 -16.85
C GLN A 41 0.42 9.73 -15.90
N LEU A 42 1.73 9.94 -15.83
CA LEU A 42 2.61 9.23 -14.91
C LEU A 42 2.30 9.59 -13.45
N ALA A 43 2.06 10.87 -13.15
CA ALA A 43 1.63 11.32 -11.83
C ALA A 43 0.32 10.63 -11.39
N LEU A 44 -0.66 10.54 -12.29
CA LEU A 44 -1.93 9.86 -12.01
C LEU A 44 -1.75 8.34 -11.78
N ARG A 45 -0.85 7.69 -12.52
CA ARG A 45 -0.47 6.28 -12.28
C ARG A 45 0.16 6.08 -10.90
N VAL A 46 0.99 7.02 -10.45
CA VAL A 46 1.55 7.00 -9.09
C VAL A 46 0.45 7.18 -8.03
N ILE A 47 -0.50 8.08 -8.26
CA ILE A 47 -1.67 8.26 -7.37
C ILE A 47 -2.46 6.96 -7.26
N VAL A 48 -2.70 6.26 -8.38
CA VAL A 48 -3.35 4.94 -8.35
C VAL A 48 -2.55 3.95 -7.50
N LEU A 49 -1.23 3.85 -7.72
CA LEU A 49 -0.38 2.94 -6.94
C LEU A 49 -0.40 3.27 -5.44
N PHE A 50 -0.46 4.56 -5.10
CA PHE A 50 -0.63 5.02 -3.73
C PHE A 50 -1.95 4.54 -3.13
N LEU A 51 -3.06 4.69 -3.85
CA LEU A 51 -4.39 4.22 -3.41
C LEU A 51 -4.42 2.71 -3.21
N ILE A 52 -3.83 1.93 -4.12
CA ILE A 52 -3.74 0.47 -3.99
C ILE A 52 -2.91 0.12 -2.75
N SER A 53 -1.73 0.72 -2.58
CA SER A 53 -0.86 0.50 -1.41
C SER A 53 -1.60 0.82 -0.11
N TYR A 54 -2.33 1.93 -0.07
CA TYR A 54 -3.12 2.33 1.08
C TYR A 54 -4.23 1.35 1.39
N HIS A 55 -4.97 0.91 0.36
CA HIS A 55 -6.01 -0.09 0.49
C HIS A 55 -5.45 -1.39 1.07
N ILE A 56 -4.36 -1.93 0.52
CA ILE A 56 -3.76 -3.19 0.98
C ILE A 56 -3.40 -3.10 2.47
N ASN A 57 -2.78 -2.00 2.87
CA ASN A 57 -2.44 -1.78 4.27
C ASN A 57 -3.70 -1.65 5.16
N PHE A 58 -4.75 -0.96 4.69
CA PHE A 58 -6.03 -0.85 5.42
C PHE A 58 -6.76 -2.20 5.51
N TYR A 59 -6.68 -3.01 4.46
CA TYR A 59 -7.23 -4.35 4.40
C TYR A 59 -6.49 -5.29 5.36
N ASN A 60 -5.17 -5.14 5.48
CA ASN A 60 -4.37 -5.86 6.47
C ASN A 60 -4.85 -5.53 7.90
N ASP A 61 -4.97 -4.25 8.25
CA ASP A 61 -5.48 -3.81 9.56
C ASP A 61 -6.90 -4.37 9.82
N TYR A 62 -7.76 -4.39 8.80
CA TYR A 62 -9.10 -4.99 8.90
C TYR A 62 -9.04 -6.48 9.21
N CYS A 63 -8.16 -7.24 8.55
CA CYS A 63 -8.01 -8.68 8.78
C CYS A 63 -7.38 -8.96 10.15
N ASP A 64 -6.44 -8.12 10.57
CA ASP A 64 -5.66 -8.28 11.80
C ASP A 64 -6.36 -7.78 13.05
N ARG A 65 -7.52 -7.12 12.91
CA ARG A 65 -8.23 -6.43 14.01
C ARG A 65 -8.39 -7.24 15.30
N PHE A 66 -8.56 -8.55 15.22
CA PHE A 66 -8.70 -9.40 16.39
C PHE A 66 -7.35 -9.67 17.06
N GLU A 67 -6.30 -9.92 16.26
CA GLU A 67 -4.94 -10.15 16.75
C GLU A 67 -4.35 -8.85 17.32
N ASP A 68 -4.51 -7.74 16.61
CA ASP A 68 -4.02 -6.42 16.99
C ASP A 68 -4.73 -5.87 18.24
N SER A 69 -5.95 -6.32 18.54
CA SER A 69 -6.67 -5.87 19.74
C SER A 69 -6.05 -6.34 21.06
N ILE A 70 -5.20 -7.38 21.01
CA ILE A 70 -4.52 -7.97 22.17
C ILE A 70 -3.32 -7.12 22.59
N ASP A 71 -2.59 -6.53 21.64
CA ASP A 71 -1.43 -5.67 21.89
C ASP A 71 -1.87 -4.20 21.99
N ALA A 72 -1.66 -3.57 23.16
CA ALA A 72 -2.05 -2.19 23.42
C ALA A 72 -1.47 -1.18 22.41
N LYS A 73 -0.23 -1.39 21.94
CA LYS A 73 0.41 -0.52 20.94
C LYS A 73 -0.20 -0.70 19.56
N LYS A 74 -0.54 -1.93 19.17
CA LYS A 74 -1.17 -2.23 17.87
C LYS A 74 -2.63 -1.81 17.84
N ARG A 75 -3.36 -2.06 18.92
CA ARG A 75 -4.74 -1.60 19.12
C ARG A 75 -4.88 -0.09 18.97
N ALA A 76 -3.99 0.69 19.59
CA ALA A 76 -4.05 2.15 19.54
C ALA A 76 -3.88 2.73 18.12
N ARG A 77 -3.30 1.96 17.19
CA ARG A 77 -3.02 2.36 15.80
C ARG A 77 -3.82 1.58 14.76
N ASN A 78 -4.81 0.78 15.13
CA ASN A 78 -5.64 0.04 14.18
C ASN A 78 -7.10 0.45 14.37
N LEU A 79 -7.64 1.18 13.39
CA LEU A 79 -9.00 1.73 13.42
C LEU A 79 -10.10 0.66 13.53
N PHE A 80 -9.78 -0.59 13.19
CA PHE A 80 -10.72 -1.71 13.25
C PHE A 80 -10.73 -2.42 14.61
N CYS A 81 -9.80 -2.10 15.52
CA CYS A 81 -9.72 -2.70 16.85
C CYS A 81 -10.68 -2.08 17.89
N SER A 82 -11.37 -0.99 17.56
CA SER A 82 -12.35 -0.32 18.44
C SER A 82 -13.79 -0.51 17.95
N PRO A 83 -14.33 -1.74 17.91
CA PRO A 83 -15.70 -1.98 17.45
C PRO A 83 -16.76 -1.38 18.39
N GLU A 84 -16.38 -1.00 19.61
CA GLU A 84 -17.23 -0.29 20.58
C GLU A 84 -17.68 1.08 20.05
N ASP A 85 -16.87 1.72 19.20
CA ASP A 85 -17.27 2.88 18.42
C ASP A 85 -17.74 2.43 17.03
N SER A 86 -19.02 2.02 16.96
CA SER A 86 -19.67 1.55 15.73
C SER A 86 -19.56 2.54 14.57
N LYS A 87 -19.44 3.85 14.87
CA LYS A 87 -19.27 4.90 13.87
C LYS A 87 -17.85 4.93 13.31
N GLN A 88 -16.83 4.84 14.16
CA GLN A 88 -15.43 4.80 13.71
C GLN A 88 -15.17 3.57 12.82
N PHE A 89 -15.68 2.41 13.22
CA PHE A 89 -15.59 1.18 12.42
C PHE A 89 -16.29 1.34 11.06
N ALA A 90 -17.52 1.88 11.04
CA ALA A 90 -18.25 2.11 9.79
C ALA A 90 -17.49 3.05 8.84
N ILE A 91 -16.90 4.14 9.36
CA ILE A 91 -16.09 5.07 8.57
C ILE A 91 -14.85 4.37 8.01
N ALA A 92 -14.16 3.56 8.81
CA ALA A 92 -12.99 2.80 8.37
C ALA A 92 -13.34 1.81 7.24
N VAL A 93 -14.49 1.14 7.33
CA VAL A 93 -15.00 0.26 6.27
C VAL A 93 -15.37 1.03 5.01
N VAL A 94 -16.05 2.17 5.12
CA VAL A 94 -16.37 3.02 3.97
C VAL A 94 -15.09 3.51 3.29
N PHE A 95 -14.10 3.96 4.08
CA PHE A 95 -12.82 4.41 3.56
C PHE A 95 -12.05 3.29 2.84
N LEU A 96 -12.01 2.09 3.43
CA LEU A 96 -11.43 0.91 2.79
C LEU A 96 -12.06 0.65 1.40
N ASN A 97 -13.39 0.62 1.32
CA ASN A 97 -14.09 0.40 0.05
C ASN A 97 -13.89 1.56 -0.94
N ALA A 98 -13.86 2.80 -0.46
CA ALA A 98 -13.61 3.97 -1.29
C ALA A 98 -12.22 3.93 -1.93
N LEU A 99 -11.18 3.52 -1.19
CA LEU A 99 -9.83 3.36 -1.75
C LEU A 99 -9.82 2.34 -2.89
N TRP A 100 -10.53 1.22 -2.74
CA TRP A 100 -10.63 0.20 -3.78
C TRP A 100 -11.37 0.71 -5.02
N ILE A 101 -12.57 1.27 -4.82
CA ILE A 101 -13.44 1.75 -5.90
C ILE A 101 -12.78 2.89 -6.67
N ILE A 102 -12.23 3.89 -5.97
CA ILE A 102 -11.56 5.03 -6.60
C ILE A 102 -10.26 4.55 -7.28
N GLY A 103 -9.45 3.73 -6.62
CA GLY A 103 -8.21 3.23 -7.19
C GLY A 103 -8.42 2.41 -8.47
N LEU A 104 -9.39 1.49 -8.48
CA LEU A 104 -9.76 0.76 -9.71
C LEU A 104 -10.46 1.66 -10.73
N GLY A 105 -11.35 2.56 -10.31
CA GLY A 105 -12.04 3.46 -11.22
C GLY A 105 -11.08 4.35 -12.00
N LEU A 106 -10.05 4.89 -11.32
CA LEU A 106 -8.99 5.66 -11.97
C LEU A 106 -8.17 4.83 -12.97
N THR A 107 -8.07 3.52 -12.79
CA THR A 107 -7.31 2.67 -13.73
C THR A 107 -7.99 2.56 -15.10
N LEU A 108 -9.30 2.82 -15.18
CA LEU A 108 -10.07 2.84 -16.44
C LEU A 108 -9.67 4.00 -17.36
N LEU A 109 -8.92 4.99 -16.87
CA LEU A 109 -8.38 6.10 -17.67
C LEU A 109 -7.10 5.72 -18.43
N PHE A 110 -6.59 4.50 -18.22
CA PHE A 110 -5.37 4.01 -18.84
C PHE A 110 -5.65 2.79 -19.74
N ASP A 111 -4.59 2.19 -20.24
CA ASP A 111 -4.68 0.97 -21.04
C ASP A 111 -5.15 -0.24 -20.21
N GLN A 112 -5.71 -1.22 -20.91
CA GLN A 112 -6.19 -2.47 -20.31
C GLN A 112 -5.11 -3.21 -19.50
N SER A 113 -3.84 -3.10 -19.90
CA SER A 113 -2.75 -3.77 -19.19
C SER A 113 -2.58 -3.16 -17.80
N PHE A 114 -2.60 -1.83 -17.68
CA PHE A 114 -2.53 -1.14 -16.38
C PHE A 114 -3.70 -1.49 -15.46
N PHE A 115 -4.92 -1.60 -15.99
CA PHE A 115 -6.08 -2.10 -15.24
C PHE A 115 -5.84 -3.52 -14.69
N LEU A 116 -5.35 -4.44 -15.53
CA LEU A 116 -5.05 -5.82 -15.12
C LEU A 116 -3.95 -5.87 -14.05
N TYR A 117 -2.91 -5.03 -14.16
CA TYR A 117 -1.89 -4.90 -13.13
C TYR A 117 -2.44 -4.38 -11.81
N ALA A 118 -3.33 -3.39 -11.84
CA ALA A 118 -3.97 -2.89 -10.63
C ALA A 118 -4.82 -3.97 -9.95
N CYS A 119 -5.61 -4.72 -10.73
CA CYS A 119 -6.36 -5.88 -10.24
C CYS A 119 -5.44 -6.94 -9.62
N ALA A 120 -4.32 -7.27 -10.27
CA ALA A 120 -3.33 -8.18 -9.73
C ALA A 120 -2.72 -7.66 -8.42
N GLY A 121 -2.44 -6.36 -8.34
CA GLY A 121 -1.94 -5.71 -7.12
C GLY A 121 -2.93 -5.79 -5.95
N TYR A 122 -4.22 -5.51 -6.19
CA TYR A 122 -5.26 -5.70 -5.18
C TYR A 122 -5.36 -7.16 -4.72
N LEU A 123 -5.40 -8.10 -5.67
CA LEU A 123 -5.46 -9.53 -5.37
C LEU A 123 -4.23 -9.96 -4.55
N PHE A 124 -3.05 -9.45 -4.90
CA PHE A 124 -1.81 -9.72 -4.20
C PHE A 124 -1.87 -9.28 -2.72
N GLY A 125 -2.42 -8.10 -2.44
CA GLY A 125 -2.60 -7.64 -1.05
C GLY A 125 -3.71 -8.38 -0.30
N VAL A 126 -4.77 -8.81 -0.99
CA VAL A 126 -5.82 -9.64 -0.40
C VAL A 126 -5.27 -11.00 -0.01
N VAL A 127 -4.55 -11.68 -0.91
CA VAL A 127 -3.93 -12.99 -0.66
C VAL A 127 -2.92 -12.92 0.49
N TYR A 128 -2.20 -11.81 0.63
CA TYR A 128 -1.29 -11.59 1.75
C TYR A 128 -1.99 -11.69 3.11
N SER A 129 -3.14 -11.02 3.24
CA SER A 129 -3.77 -10.71 4.55
C SER A 129 -4.99 -11.57 4.87
N HIS A 130 -5.68 -12.10 3.85
CA HIS A 130 -6.98 -12.74 4.04
C HIS A 130 -6.88 -14.03 4.89
N PRO A 131 -7.68 -14.20 5.96
CA PRO A 131 -7.50 -15.27 6.94
C PRO A 131 -7.45 -16.70 6.36
N LYS A 132 -8.20 -16.97 5.27
CA LYS A 132 -8.27 -18.31 4.66
C LYS A 132 -7.04 -18.68 3.82
N ILE A 133 -6.29 -17.70 3.31
CA ILE A 133 -5.18 -17.90 2.37
C ILE A 133 -3.90 -17.15 2.78
N ARG A 134 -3.88 -16.61 4.00
CA ARG A 134 -2.88 -15.68 4.53
C ARG A 134 -1.46 -16.18 4.30
N VAL A 135 -0.71 -15.44 3.49
CA VAL A 135 0.69 -15.76 3.17
C VAL A 135 1.64 -15.32 4.29
N ARG A 136 1.28 -14.25 5.02
CA ARG A 136 2.11 -13.68 6.10
C ARG A 136 2.55 -14.67 7.18
N ASN A 137 1.74 -15.70 7.45
CA ASN A 137 2.05 -16.69 8.50
C ASN A 137 2.93 -17.84 7.99
N ARG A 138 3.35 -17.81 6.72
CA ARG A 138 4.18 -18.84 6.11
C ARG A 138 5.64 -18.37 6.13
N THR A 139 6.50 -19.18 6.75
CA THR A 139 7.95 -18.94 6.82
C THR A 139 8.54 -18.70 5.43
N TYR A 140 9.43 -17.72 5.31
CA TYR A 140 10.06 -17.23 4.07
C TYR A 140 9.13 -16.54 3.07
N TRP A 141 7.89 -17.01 2.94
CA TRP A 141 6.92 -16.45 2.01
C TRP A 141 6.55 -15.01 2.36
N ASP A 142 6.49 -14.65 3.63
CA ASP A 142 6.25 -13.27 4.07
C ASP A 142 7.27 -12.28 3.48
N MET A 143 8.57 -12.60 3.55
CA MET A 143 9.63 -11.77 2.98
C MET A 143 9.55 -11.68 1.45
N ILE A 144 9.36 -12.83 0.78
CA ILE A 144 9.24 -12.88 -0.68
C ILE A 144 8.04 -12.05 -1.13
N TRP A 145 6.91 -12.18 -0.43
CA TRP A 145 5.69 -11.45 -0.76
C TRP A 145 5.87 -9.94 -0.59
N HIS A 146 6.51 -9.52 0.50
CA HIS A 146 6.87 -8.12 0.72
C HIS A 146 7.79 -7.55 -0.36
N GLY A 147 8.80 -8.31 -0.80
CA GLY A 147 9.68 -7.93 -1.92
C GLY A 147 8.92 -7.82 -3.24
N MET A 148 8.01 -8.75 -3.50
CA MET A 148 7.24 -8.80 -4.75
C MET A 148 6.22 -7.66 -4.89
N TRP A 149 5.79 -7.01 -3.81
CA TRP A 149 4.84 -5.89 -3.90
C TRP A 149 5.34 -4.73 -4.79
N PRO A 150 6.54 -4.15 -4.57
CA PRO A 150 7.13 -3.18 -5.49
C PRO A 150 7.25 -3.66 -6.94
N VAL A 151 7.44 -4.96 -7.15
CA VAL A 151 7.53 -5.55 -8.49
C VAL A 151 6.15 -5.60 -9.14
N VAL A 152 5.13 -6.11 -8.47
CA VAL A 152 3.78 -6.24 -9.04
C VAL A 152 3.10 -4.89 -9.20
N GLY A 153 3.18 -4.03 -8.17
CA GLY A 153 2.52 -2.72 -8.18
C GLY A 153 3.34 -1.61 -8.84
N GLY A 154 4.65 -1.59 -8.65
CA GLY A 154 5.53 -0.49 -9.08
C GLY A 154 6.05 -0.61 -10.51
N THR A 155 6.24 -1.85 -11.02
CA THR A 155 6.77 -2.09 -12.38
C THR A 155 5.94 -1.40 -13.47
N PRO A 156 4.59 -1.46 -13.49
CA PRO A 156 3.79 -0.81 -14.53
C PRO A 156 3.99 0.72 -14.57
N VAL A 157 4.18 1.34 -13.39
CA VAL A 157 4.45 2.77 -13.27
C VAL A 157 5.84 3.09 -13.81
N ILE A 158 6.87 2.37 -13.34
CA ILE A 158 8.26 2.58 -13.77
C ILE A 158 8.43 2.34 -15.27
N LEU A 159 7.89 1.24 -15.81
CA LEU A 159 8.03 0.91 -17.23
C LEU A 159 7.34 1.93 -18.14
N SER A 160 6.37 2.68 -17.63
CA SER A 160 5.73 3.76 -18.38
C SER A 160 6.53 5.06 -18.45
N ALA A 161 7.56 5.22 -17.61
CA ALA A 161 8.47 6.36 -17.65
C ALA A 161 9.53 6.18 -18.75
N THR A 162 9.12 6.16 -20.02
CA THR A 162 9.97 5.81 -21.17
C THR A 162 11.14 6.76 -21.42
N ALA A 163 11.06 7.99 -20.90
CA ALA A 163 12.17 8.94 -20.91
C ALA A 163 13.35 8.53 -20.00
N ILE A 164 13.13 7.59 -19.07
CA ILE A 164 14.17 7.07 -18.18
C ILE A 164 14.81 5.84 -18.83
N PRO A 165 16.15 5.74 -18.88
CA PRO A 165 16.84 4.56 -19.41
C PRO A 165 16.33 3.25 -18.80
N LEU A 166 16.18 2.21 -19.62
CA LEU A 166 15.65 0.91 -19.17
C LEU A 166 16.49 0.32 -18.01
N SER A 167 17.81 0.46 -18.06
CA SER A 167 18.70 0.00 -16.98
C SER A 167 18.39 0.67 -15.64
N ILE A 168 18.14 1.99 -15.63
CA ILE A 168 17.78 2.75 -14.44
C ILE A 168 16.39 2.34 -13.93
N ARG A 169 15.44 2.14 -14.84
CA ARG A 169 14.10 1.63 -14.51
C ARG A 169 14.15 0.26 -13.83
N LEU A 170 14.90 -0.68 -14.41
CA LEU A 170 15.06 -2.03 -13.84
C LEU A 170 15.83 -2.00 -12.51
N ALA A 171 16.90 -1.20 -12.42
CA ALA A 171 17.63 -1.00 -11.16
C ALA A 171 16.71 -0.45 -10.06
N SER A 172 15.80 0.47 -10.41
CA SER A 172 14.83 1.06 -9.48
C SER A 172 13.84 0.02 -8.93
N VAL A 173 13.35 -0.89 -9.78
CA VAL A 173 12.53 -2.03 -9.33
C VAL A 173 13.33 -2.96 -8.42
N GLY A 174 14.58 -3.28 -8.79
CA GLY A 174 15.45 -4.15 -7.98
C GLY A 174 15.78 -3.55 -6.61
N LEU A 175 16.07 -2.25 -6.55
CA LEU A 175 16.35 -1.54 -5.29
C LEU A 175 15.12 -1.45 -4.40
N THR A 176 13.93 -1.20 -4.97
CA THR A 176 12.68 -1.18 -4.19
C THR A 176 12.29 -2.56 -3.68
N PHE A 177 12.51 -3.62 -4.47
CA PHE A 177 12.40 -5.01 -4.00
C PHE A 177 13.32 -5.26 -2.80
N LEU A 178 14.62 -4.95 -2.93
CA LEU A 178 15.61 -5.19 -1.88
C LEU A 178 15.28 -4.40 -0.61
N ALA A 179 14.93 -3.11 -0.75
CA ALA A 179 14.53 -2.28 0.38
C ALA A 179 13.29 -2.82 1.10
N SER A 180 12.31 -3.35 0.35
CA SER A 180 11.11 -3.96 0.92
C SER A 180 11.42 -5.24 1.70
N VAL A 181 12.30 -6.10 1.17
CA VAL A 181 12.76 -7.32 1.85
C VAL A 181 13.53 -6.97 3.12
N LEU A 182 14.48 -6.04 3.05
CA LEU A 182 15.28 -5.64 4.22
C LEU A 182 14.43 -5.00 5.31
N ALA A 183 13.44 -4.18 4.93
CA ALA A 183 12.49 -3.61 5.88
C ALA A 183 11.69 -4.71 6.60
N GLN A 184 11.26 -5.74 5.87
CA GLN A 184 10.54 -6.87 6.48
C GLN A 184 11.44 -7.73 7.38
N MET A 185 12.69 -7.98 6.97
CA MET A 185 13.67 -8.67 7.82
C MET A 185 13.92 -7.92 9.12
N HIS A 186 14.13 -6.60 9.03
CA HIS A 186 14.33 -5.75 10.20
C HIS A 186 13.11 -5.80 11.14
N GLN A 187 11.89 -5.77 10.58
CA GLN A 187 10.67 -5.91 11.38
C GLN A 187 10.63 -7.28 12.09
N GLN A 188 10.92 -8.37 11.38
CA GLN A 188 10.94 -9.71 11.98
C GLN A 188 12.00 -9.86 13.09
N LEU A 189 13.19 -9.26 12.93
CA LEU A 189 14.25 -9.27 13.94
C LEU A 189 13.90 -8.49 15.22
N HIS A 190 12.91 -7.58 15.17
CA HIS A 190 12.45 -6.81 16.32
C HIS A 190 11.18 -7.37 16.96
N ASP A 191 10.37 -8.10 16.19
CA ASP A 191 9.13 -8.71 16.65
C ASP A 191 9.35 -10.10 17.30
N TYR A 192 10.50 -10.76 17.07
CA TYR A 192 10.93 -12.04 17.66
C TYR A 192 12.21 -11.91 18.47
#